data_AF-A0A8C2VPZ5-F1
#
_entry.id   AF-A0A8C2VPZ5-F1
#
_cell.length_a   1.000
_cell.length_b   1.000
_cell.length_c   1.000
_cell.angle_alpha   90.00
_cell.angle_beta   90.00
_cell.angle_gamma   90.00
#
_symmetry.space_group_name_H-M   'P 1'
#
loop_
_entity.id
_entity.type
_entity.pdbx_description
1 polymer ?
#
loop_
_entity_poly.entity_id
_entity_poly.type
_entity_poly.pdbx_seq_one_letter_code
_entity_poly.pdbx_strand_id
1 'polypeptide(L)'
;MPESAEIAQLLSGSYIHYFHCLRIVDLLKGTEASTKNIFGRYSSQRMKDWQEIVTLYEKDNTYLVELCSLLVRNINYELPSLRKRIARCQQLQRECSRKEEEGQAGAAAQREHFRHACKQYGITGDNVRRELLALVKDLP
;
A
#
# COMPACT_ATOMS: atom_id res chain seq x y z
N MET A 1 -11.98 26.06 -14.50
CA MET A 1 -12.34 24.78 -13.84
C MET A 1 -13.37 25.08 -12.75
N PRO A 2 -14.48 24.31 -12.51
CA PRO A 2 -14.71 24.10 -11.07
C PRO A 2 -14.73 22.65 -10.58
N GLU A 3 -14.28 22.54 -9.31
CA GLU A 3 -14.80 21.82 -8.14
C GLU A 3 -15.47 20.44 -8.29
N SER A 4 -14.97 19.58 -9.17
CA SER A 4 -15.11 18.13 -8.93
C SER A 4 -13.78 17.61 -8.41
N ALA A 5 -13.76 17.17 -7.14
CA ALA A 5 -12.60 16.55 -6.53
C ALA A 5 -12.08 15.35 -7.35
N GLU A 6 -13.00 14.62 -7.99
CA GLU A 6 -12.66 13.49 -8.85
C GLU A 6 -11.99 13.94 -10.16
N ILE A 7 -12.48 15.01 -10.80
CA ILE A 7 -11.81 15.59 -11.97
C ILE A 7 -10.43 16.13 -11.56
N ALA A 8 -10.32 16.79 -10.41
CA ALA A 8 -9.05 17.29 -9.90
C ALA A 8 -8.05 16.14 -9.64
N GLN A 9 -8.53 14.99 -9.16
CA GLN A 9 -7.70 13.79 -8.96
C GLN A 9 -7.26 13.16 -10.29
N LEU A 10 -8.15 13.10 -11.28
CA LEU A 10 -7.80 12.60 -12.63
C LEU A 10 -6.74 13.49 -13.30
N LEU A 11 -6.74 14.79 -12.98
CA LEU A 11 -5.79 15.77 -13.50
C LEU A 11 -4.51 15.91 -12.65
N SER A 12 -4.49 15.43 -11.40
CA SER A 12 -3.32 15.53 -10.52
C SER A 12 -2.26 14.45 -10.80
N GLY A 13 -2.62 13.43 -11.59
CA GLY A 13 -1.69 12.41 -12.06
C GLY A 13 -0.71 12.94 -13.11
N SER A 14 0.47 12.33 -13.20
CA SER A 14 1.55 12.73 -14.12
C SER A 14 1.30 12.38 -15.60
N TYR A 15 0.21 11.66 -15.90
CA TYR A 15 -0.08 11.22 -17.27
C TYR A 15 -1.59 11.06 -17.50
N ILE A 16 -2.17 11.94 -18.32
CA ILE A 16 -3.56 11.84 -18.79
C ILE A 16 -3.54 11.00 -20.07
N HIS A 17 -4.42 10.00 -20.15
CA HIS A 17 -4.56 9.10 -21.29
C HIS A 17 -6.04 9.00 -21.68
N TYR A 18 -6.33 8.36 -22.80
CA TYR A 18 -7.68 8.23 -23.37
C TYR A 18 -8.79 7.91 -22.34
N PHE A 19 -8.62 6.91 -21.48
CA PHE A 19 -9.64 6.57 -20.48
C PHE A 19 -9.88 7.66 -19.42
N HIS A 20 -8.88 8.49 -19.09
CA HIS A 20 -9.06 9.64 -18.22
C HIS A 20 -9.95 10.69 -18.91
N CYS A 21 -9.74 10.94 -20.20
CA CYS A 21 -10.57 11.85 -20.99
C CYS A 21 -12.02 11.37 -21.05
N LEU A 22 -12.25 10.07 -21.28
CA LEU A 22 -13.59 9.47 -21.26
C LEU A 22 -14.26 9.64 -19.89
N ARG A 23 -13.52 9.38 -18.79
CA ARG A 23 -14.06 9.55 -17.44
C ARG A 23 -14.39 11.00 -17.12
N ILE A 24 -13.57 11.95 -17.57
CA ILE A 24 -13.85 13.37 -17.40
C ILE A 24 -15.10 13.77 -18.17
N VAL A 25 -15.25 13.35 -19.44
CA VAL A 25 -16.48 13.58 -20.21
C VAL A 25 -17.70 12.99 -19.50
N ASP A 26 -17.59 11.77 -18.97
CA ASP A 26 -18.67 11.12 -18.24
C ASP A 26 -19.09 11.89 -16.98
N LEU A 27 -18.13 12.33 -16.17
CA LEU A 27 -18.38 13.16 -14.98
C LEU A 27 -19.05 14.48 -15.35
N LEU A 28 -18.60 15.13 -16.43
CA LEU A 28 -19.17 16.37 -16.91
C LEU A 28 -20.62 16.20 -17.40
N LYS A 29 -21.00 15.04 -17.94
CA LYS A 29 -22.41 14.78 -18.33
C LYS A 29 -23.33 14.84 -17.13
N GLY A 30 -22.88 14.38 -15.96
CA GLY A 30 -23.62 14.42 -14.70
C GLY A 30 -23.66 15.81 -14.06
N THR A 31 -22.52 16.52 -14.04
CA THR A 31 -22.43 17.83 -13.38
C THR A 31 -22.97 18.99 -14.22
N GLU A 32 -23.04 18.84 -15.55
CA GLU A 32 -23.49 19.90 -16.48
C GLU A 32 -24.82 19.56 -17.18
N ALA A 33 -25.62 18.65 -16.60
CA ALA A 33 -26.87 18.15 -17.17
C ALA A 33 -27.90 19.25 -17.53
N SER A 34 -27.87 20.38 -16.81
CA SER A 34 -28.75 21.56 -17.03
C SER A 34 -28.27 22.51 -18.13
N THR A 35 -27.10 22.27 -18.74
CA THR A 35 -26.49 23.19 -19.72
C THR A 35 -26.75 22.80 -21.18
N LYS A 36 -27.76 21.97 -21.46
CA LYS A 36 -28.09 21.60 -22.85
C LYS A 36 -28.85 22.73 -23.55
N ASN A 37 -28.46 23.02 -24.78
CA ASN A 37 -29.19 23.96 -25.64
C ASN A 37 -30.50 23.32 -26.15
N ILE A 38 -31.31 24.11 -26.87
CA ILE A 38 -32.61 23.69 -27.42
C ILE A 38 -32.49 22.48 -28.38
N PHE A 39 -31.29 22.20 -28.89
CA PHE A 39 -30.98 21.05 -29.75
C PHE A 39 -30.38 19.85 -28.98
N GLY A 40 -30.42 19.87 -27.63
CA GLY A 40 -29.91 18.79 -26.78
C GLY A 40 -28.39 18.70 -26.68
N ARG A 41 -27.64 19.66 -27.27
CA ARG A 41 -26.17 19.70 -27.20
C ARG A 41 -25.71 20.46 -25.96
N TYR A 42 -24.64 19.99 -25.31
CA TYR A 42 -24.04 20.71 -24.20
C TYR A 42 -23.49 22.07 -24.66
N SER A 43 -23.85 23.14 -23.95
CA SER A 43 -23.42 24.52 -24.26
C SER A 43 -22.11 24.90 -23.59
N SER A 44 -21.75 24.23 -22.49
CA SER A 44 -20.51 24.43 -21.73
C SER A 44 -19.28 24.27 -22.61
N GLN A 45 -18.39 25.27 -22.56
CA GLN A 45 -17.11 25.22 -23.26
C GLN A 45 -16.27 24.03 -22.78
N ARG A 46 -16.27 23.75 -21.47
CA ARG A 46 -15.52 22.63 -20.91
C ARG A 46 -15.95 21.30 -21.51
N MET A 47 -17.26 21.04 -21.59
CA MET A 47 -17.75 19.81 -22.19
C MET A 47 -17.28 19.70 -23.65
N LYS A 48 -17.36 20.79 -24.42
CA LYS A 48 -16.90 20.82 -25.81
C LYS A 48 -15.41 20.49 -25.92
N ASP A 49 -14.57 21.14 -25.11
CA ASP A 49 -13.12 20.93 -25.11
C ASP A 49 -12.77 19.45 -24.83
N TRP A 50 -13.38 18.84 -23.81
CA TRP A 50 -13.12 17.44 -23.48
C TRP A 50 -13.68 16.46 -24.52
N GLN A 51 -14.80 16.78 -25.15
CA GLN A 51 -15.37 15.98 -26.23
C GLN A 51 -14.51 16.06 -27.51
N GLU A 52 -13.92 17.23 -27.78
CA GLU A 52 -12.94 17.41 -28.85
C GLU A 52 -11.68 16.60 -28.61
N ILE A 53 -11.13 16.62 -27.39
CA ILE A 53 -9.99 15.77 -27.02
C ILE A 53 -10.30 14.29 -27.27
N VAL A 54 -11.47 13.80 -26.86
CA VAL A 54 -11.89 12.41 -27.15
C VAL A 54 -11.99 12.16 -28.65
N THR A 55 -12.58 13.08 -29.41
CA THR A 55 -12.66 12.97 -30.88
C THR A 55 -11.27 12.89 -31.52
N LEU A 56 -10.30 13.67 -31.05
CA LEU A 56 -8.92 13.64 -31.52
C LEU A 56 -8.21 12.31 -31.19
N TYR A 57 -8.51 11.72 -30.03
CA TYR A 57 -8.04 10.38 -29.68
C TYR A 57 -8.63 9.28 -30.56
N GLU A 58 -9.93 9.35 -30.85
CA GLU A 58 -10.65 8.38 -31.69
C GLU A 58 -10.28 8.51 -33.17
N LYS A 59 -9.94 9.74 -33.60
CA LYS A 59 -9.45 10.00 -34.96
C LYS A 59 -8.20 9.15 -35.23
N ASP A 60 -8.26 8.45 -36.36
CA ASP A 60 -7.20 7.54 -36.84
C ASP A 60 -6.82 6.45 -35.81
N ASN A 61 -7.71 6.19 -34.84
CA ASN A 61 -7.52 5.25 -33.73
C ASN A 61 -6.27 5.54 -32.87
N THR A 62 -5.90 6.80 -32.70
CA THR A 62 -4.73 7.23 -31.89
C THR A 62 -4.76 6.65 -30.47
N TYR A 63 -5.95 6.53 -29.87
CA TYR A 63 -6.13 5.92 -28.56
C TYR A 63 -5.58 4.49 -28.48
N LEU A 64 -5.69 3.68 -29.55
CA LEU A 64 -5.20 2.30 -29.55
C LEU A 64 -3.69 2.24 -29.35
N VAL A 65 -2.94 3.16 -29.97
CA VAL A 65 -1.47 3.21 -29.86
C VAL A 65 -1.06 3.52 -28.42
N GLU A 66 -1.69 4.51 -27.80
CA GLU A 66 -1.44 4.85 -26.40
C GLU A 66 -1.78 3.69 -25.47
N LEU A 67 -2.95 3.06 -25.65
CA LEU A 67 -3.38 1.93 -24.84
C LEU A 67 -2.47 0.71 -25.00
N CYS A 68 -2.01 0.41 -26.22
CA CYS A 68 -1.02 -0.64 -26.47
C CYS A 68 0.30 -0.34 -25.75
N SER A 69 0.78 0.91 -25.80
CA SER A 69 2.01 1.31 -25.10
C SER A 69 1.87 1.14 -23.58
N LEU A 70 0.75 1.59 -23.01
CA LEU A 70 0.43 1.40 -21.59
C LEU A 70 0.36 -0.09 -21.22
N LEU A 71 -0.29 -0.91 -22.05
CA LEU A 71 -0.40 -2.35 -21.81
C LEU A 71 0.96 -3.05 -21.84
N VAL A 72 1.77 -2.77 -22.86
CA VAL A 72 3.13 -3.30 -23.01
C VAL A 72 3.99 -2.90 -21.81
N ARG A 73 3.92 -1.64 -21.36
CA ARG A 73 4.64 -1.19 -20.16
C ARG A 73 4.17 -1.94 -18.91
N ASN A 74 2.86 -2.09 -18.72
CA ASN A 74 2.30 -2.78 -17.56
C ASN A 74 2.73 -4.25 -17.50
N ILE A 75 2.67 -4.96 -18.64
CA ILE A 75 3.03 -6.37 -18.74
C ILE A 75 4.54 -6.58 -18.56
N ASN A 76 5.36 -5.75 -19.22
CA ASN A 76 6.81 -5.98 -19.26
C ASN A 76 7.55 -5.44 -18.04
N TYR A 77 7.03 -4.40 -17.38
CA TYR A 77 7.77 -3.71 -16.31
C TYR A 77 7.01 -3.63 -15.00
N GLU A 78 5.78 -3.11 -15.01
CA GLU A 78 5.04 -2.84 -13.77
C GLU A 78 4.66 -4.15 -13.05
N LEU A 79 4.07 -5.11 -13.77
CA LEU A 79 3.66 -6.40 -13.20
C LEU A 79 4.85 -7.22 -12.66
N PRO A 80 5.96 -7.38 -13.40
CA PRO A 80 7.17 -8.04 -12.87
C PRO A 80 7.75 -7.33 -11.65
N SER A 81 7.78 -5.99 -11.65
CA SER A 81 8.25 -5.18 -10.52
C SER A 81 7.39 -5.42 -9.27
N LEU A 82 6.07 -5.39 -9.42
CA LEU A 82 5.12 -5.67 -8.34
C LEU A 82 5.26 -7.10 -7.81
N ARG A 83 5.39 -8.09 -8.69
CA ARG A 83 5.66 -9.49 -8.28
C ARG A 83 6.93 -9.62 -7.45
N LYS A 84 8.03 -8.98 -7.88
CA LYS A 84 9.28 -8.96 -7.11
C LYS A 84 9.11 -8.30 -5.74
N ARG A 85 8.35 -7.20 -5.66
CA ARG A 85 8.04 -6.52 -4.40
C ARG A 85 7.24 -7.42 -3.46
N ILE A 86 6.20 -8.09 -3.97
CA ILE A 86 5.39 -9.04 -3.19
C ILE A 86 6.26 -10.17 -2.63
N ALA A 87 7.10 -10.78 -3.47
CA ALA A 87 7.99 -11.86 -3.04
C ALA A 87 8.94 -11.42 -1.92
N ARG A 88 9.51 -10.20 -2.02
CA ARG A 88 10.34 -9.62 -0.94
C ARG A 88 9.56 -9.39 0.34
N CYS A 89 8.35 -8.83 0.26
CA CYS A 89 7.51 -8.65 1.44
C CYS A 89 7.19 -9.98 2.13
N GLN A 90 6.87 -11.01 1.35
CA GLN A 90 6.61 -12.36 1.87
C GLN A 90 7.85 -12.99 2.50
N GLN A 91 9.03 -12.77 1.92
CA GLN A 91 10.28 -13.23 2.51
C GLN A 91 10.55 -12.54 3.86
N LEU A 92 10.44 -11.21 3.90
CA LEU A 92 10.61 -10.43 5.14
C LEU A 92 9.63 -10.86 6.22
N GLN A 93 8.37 -11.11 5.84
CA GLN A 93 7.35 -11.61 6.77
C GLN A 93 7.78 -12.92 7.42
N ARG A 94 8.23 -13.91 6.63
CA ARG A 94 8.69 -15.20 7.14
C ARG A 94 9.91 -15.07 8.05
N GLU A 95 10.86 -14.22 7.68
CA GLU A 95 12.04 -13.95 8.50
C GLU A 95 11.69 -13.32 9.84
N CYS A 96 10.74 -12.37 9.85
CA CYS A 96 10.24 -11.76 11.08
C CYS A 96 9.53 -12.79 11.98
N SER A 97 8.63 -13.60 11.43
CA SER A 97 7.93 -14.65 12.20
C SER A 97 8.91 -15.66 12.80
N ARG A 98 9.91 -16.11 12.03
CA ARG A 98 10.95 -17.01 12.56
C ARG A 98 11.74 -16.38 13.70
N LYS A 99 12.16 -15.12 13.56
CA LYS A 99 12.90 -14.40 14.62
C LYS A 99 12.06 -14.20 15.88
N GLU A 100 10.77 -13.97 15.72
CA GLU A 100 9.83 -13.87 16.84
C GLU A 100 9.74 -15.20 17.59
N GLU A 101 9.53 -16.31 16.90
CA GLU A 101 9.49 -17.65 17.49
C GLU A 101 10.80 -18.00 18.21
N GLU A 102 11.95 -17.76 17.57
CA GLU A 102 13.27 -17.98 18.16
C GLU A 102 13.49 -17.12 19.40
N GLY A 103 13.08 -15.85 19.36
CA GLY A 103 13.16 -14.94 20.51
C GLY A 103 12.29 -15.38 21.68
N GLN A 104 11.06 -15.82 21.41
CA GLN A 104 10.14 -16.33 22.43
C GLN A 104 10.67 -17.63 23.06
N ALA A 105 11.14 -18.57 22.23
CA ALA A 105 11.72 -19.83 22.69
C ALA A 105 12.99 -19.59 23.52
N GLY A 106 13.88 -18.70 23.06
CA GLY A 106 15.08 -18.31 23.80
C GLY A 106 14.76 -17.68 25.15
N ALA A 107 13.78 -16.75 25.20
CA ALA A 107 13.34 -16.15 26.45
C ALA A 107 12.68 -17.15 27.42
N ALA A 108 11.96 -18.16 26.90
CA ALA A 108 11.42 -19.24 27.71
C ALA A 108 12.53 -20.12 28.29
N ALA A 109 13.50 -20.53 27.46
CA ALA A 109 14.64 -21.35 27.88
C ALA A 109 15.48 -20.64 28.95
N GLN A 110 15.79 -19.36 28.78
CA GLN A 110 16.55 -18.58 29.78
C GLN A 110 15.80 -18.42 31.10
N ARG A 111 14.47 -18.24 31.05
CA ARG A 111 13.64 -18.23 32.27
C ARG A 111 13.68 -19.57 33.01
N GLU A 112 13.65 -20.68 32.28
CA GLU A 112 13.73 -22.01 32.89
C GLU A 112 15.12 -22.28 33.47
N HIS A 113 16.20 -21.93 32.75
CA HIS A 113 17.57 -22.02 33.27
C HIS A 113 17.75 -21.20 34.55
N PHE A 114 17.23 -19.96 34.58
CA PHE A 114 17.28 -19.11 35.77
C PHE A 114 16.56 -19.75 36.95
N ARG A 115 15.34 -20.27 36.74
CA ARG A 115 14.55 -20.96 37.78
C ARG A 115 15.26 -22.20 38.30
N HIS A 116 15.82 -23.01 37.39
CA HIS A 116 16.57 -24.20 37.75
C HIS A 116 17.80 -23.83 38.59
N ALA A 117 18.56 -22.81 38.19
CA ALA A 117 19.71 -22.32 38.95
C ALA A 117 19.30 -21.84 40.35
N CYS A 118 18.22 -21.03 40.46
CA CYS A 118 17.70 -20.59 41.76
C CYS A 118 17.36 -21.79 42.66
N LYS A 119 16.69 -22.81 42.10
CA LYS A 119 16.35 -24.05 42.83
C LYS A 119 17.60 -24.81 43.28
N GLN A 120 18.66 -24.88 42.48
CA GLN A 120 19.91 -25.53 42.85
C GLN A 120 20.61 -24.84 44.03
N TYR A 121 20.52 -23.51 44.11
CA TYR A 121 21.02 -22.74 45.24
C TYR A 121 20.04 -22.67 46.43
N GLY A 122 18.83 -23.23 46.31
CA GLY A 122 17.81 -23.18 47.36
C GLY A 122 17.19 -21.79 47.57
N ILE A 123 17.21 -20.92 46.56
CA ILE A 123 16.69 -19.55 46.61
C ILE A 123 15.42 -19.40 45.74
N THR A 124 14.57 -18.41 46.04
CA THR A 124 13.37 -18.11 45.23
C THR A 124 13.72 -17.30 43.98
N GLY A 125 14.79 -16.52 44.03
CA GLY A 125 15.29 -15.73 42.89
C GLY A 125 14.70 -14.32 42.79
N ASP A 126 13.99 -13.86 43.83
CA ASP A 126 13.38 -12.52 43.89
C ASP A 126 14.42 -11.43 44.13
N ASN A 127 15.44 -11.71 44.94
CA ASN A 127 16.61 -10.86 45.15
C ASN A 127 17.84 -11.73 45.39
N VAL A 128 18.32 -12.31 44.29
CA VAL A 128 19.40 -13.29 44.24
C VAL A 128 20.58 -12.89 45.14
N ARG A 129 21.02 -11.63 45.10
CA ARG A 129 22.14 -11.15 45.93
C ARG A 129 21.84 -11.27 47.42
N ARG A 130 20.68 -10.82 47.87
CA ARG A 130 20.29 -10.86 49.28
C ARG A 130 20.10 -12.30 49.76
N GLU A 131 19.49 -13.14 48.93
CA GLU A 131 19.22 -14.55 49.25
C GLU A 131 20.51 -15.34 49.40
N LEU A 132 21.46 -15.20 48.45
CA LEU A 132 22.77 -15.84 48.54
C LEU A 132 23.58 -15.38 49.76
N LEU A 133 23.56 -14.09 50.09
CA LEU A 133 24.24 -13.57 51.29
C LEU A 133 23.64 -14.10 52.60
N ALA A 134 22.34 -14.42 52.63
CA ALA A 134 21.72 -15.03 53.80
C ALA A 134 22.25 -16.45 54.01
N LEU A 135 22.37 -17.25 52.94
CA LEU A 135 22.89 -18.62 53.00
C LEU A 135 24.34 -18.68 53.50
N VAL A 136 25.16 -17.67 53.21
CA VAL A 136 26.55 -17.61 53.69
C VAL A 136 26.63 -17.53 55.22
N LYS A 137 25.63 -16.97 55.90
CA LYS A 137 25.62 -16.85 57.37
C LYS A 137 25.39 -18.18 58.07
N ASP A 138 24.83 -19.16 57.36
CA ASP A 138 24.48 -20.49 57.87
C ASP A 138 25.56 -21.54 57.53
N LEU A 139 26.68 -21.12 56.93
CA LEU A 139 27.84 -21.99 56.71
C LEU A 139 28.64 -22.16 58.02
N PRO A 140 29.11 -23.38 58.34
CA PRO A 140 29.88 -23.69 59.55
C PRO A 140 31.27 -23.07 59.57
#